data_AF-A0A7Y0S8J7-F1
#
_entry.id   AF-A0A7Y0S8J7-F1
#
_cell.length_a   1.000
_cell.length_b   1.000
_cell.length_c   1.000
_cell.angle_alpha   90.00
_cell.angle_beta   90.00
_cell.angle_gamma   90.00
#
_symmetry.space_group_name_H-M   'P 1'
#
loop_
_entity.id
_entity.type
_entity.pdbx_description
1 polymer ?
#
loop_
_entity_poly.entity_id
_entity_poly.type
_entity_poly.pdbx_seq_one_letter_code
_entity_poly.pdbx_strand_id
1 'polypeptide(L)'
;MIRNSGIITESHAELDVKVYEHFRHGKTALVTQGGGQRGIFTAGVLDAFLLSNFDPFDEFYGTSAGALNLCSYLCRQHGMGKAFITELTTSPEFFNLFRYIRKQQYLGLEWALERIQDFPYKL
;
A
#
# COMPACT_ATOMS: atom_id res chain seq x y z
N MET A 1 25.92 -12.12 -0.28
CA MET A 1 25.08 -10.96 -0.70
C MET A 1 24.41 -11.31 -2.01
N ILE A 2 23.10 -11.55 -2.00
CA ILE A 2 22.34 -11.78 -3.23
C ILE A 2 21.98 -10.39 -3.78
N ARG A 3 22.61 -9.98 -4.88
CA ARG A 3 22.19 -8.80 -5.65
C ARG A 3 20.91 -9.18 -6.37
N ASN A 4 19.79 -8.56 -6.00
CA ASN A 4 18.58 -8.62 -6.78
C ASN A 4 18.77 -7.76 -8.03
N SER A 5 19.21 -8.37 -9.13
CA SER A 5 19.24 -7.74 -10.45
C SER A 5 18.22 -8.43 -11.34
N GLY A 6 16.98 -7.94 -11.31
CA GLY A 6 16.01 -8.23 -12.35
C GLY A 6 16.21 -7.22 -13.47
N ILE A 7 16.59 -7.68 -14.66
CA ILE A 7 16.46 -6.86 -15.88
C ILE A 7 14.99 -6.96 -16.29
N ILE A 8 14.26 -5.84 -16.21
CA ILE A 8 12.91 -5.75 -16.78
C ILE A 8 13.08 -5.61 -18.30
N THR A 9 13.01 -6.72 -19.02
CA THR A 9 13.09 -6.78 -20.49
C THR A 9 11.72 -6.55 -21.11
N GLU A 10 11.17 -5.36 -20.97
CA GLU A 10 10.09 -4.87 -21.83
C GLU A 10 10.67 -3.66 -22.58
N SER A 11 11.51 -3.94 -23.58
CA SER A 11 12.21 -2.95 -24.41
C SER A 11 11.28 -2.16 -25.35
N HIS A 12 9.98 -2.40 -25.33
CA HIS A 12 9.02 -1.86 -26.30
C HIS A 12 7.67 -1.44 -25.70
N ALA A 13 7.64 -0.98 -24.46
CA ALA A 13 6.59 -0.04 -24.05
C ALA A 13 6.99 1.37 -24.51
N GLU A 14 7.03 1.60 -25.83
CA GLU A 14 7.11 2.97 -26.33
C GLU A 14 5.83 3.69 -25.92
N LEU A 15 6.00 4.76 -25.16
CA LEU A 15 4.92 5.56 -24.64
C LEU A 15 4.28 6.27 -25.84
N ASP A 16 3.09 5.82 -26.27
CA ASP A 16 2.32 6.53 -27.30
C ASP A 16 1.86 7.87 -26.72
N VAL A 17 2.62 8.92 -27.05
CA VAL A 17 2.39 10.27 -26.55
C VAL A 17 1.01 10.76 -26.93
N LYS A 18 0.47 10.39 -28.11
CA LYS A 18 -0.86 10.86 -28.53
C LYS A 18 -1.97 10.23 -27.70
N VAL A 19 -1.86 8.92 -27.42
CA VAL A 19 -2.78 8.22 -26.53
C VAL A 19 -2.68 8.77 -25.11
N TYR A 20 -1.46 8.97 -24.61
CA TYR A 20 -1.24 9.52 -23.28
C TYR A 20 -1.80 10.95 -23.13
N GLU A 21 -1.59 11.83 -24.11
CA GLU A 21 -2.15 13.20 -24.11
C GLU A 21 -3.68 13.19 -24.07
N HIS A 22 -4.35 12.22 -24.70
CA HIS A 22 -5.80 12.08 -24.59
C HIS A 22 -6.26 11.82 -23.14
N PHE A 23 -5.46 11.08 -22.37
CA PHE A 23 -5.76 10.74 -20.97
C PHE A 23 -5.12 11.70 -19.95
N ARG A 24 -4.22 12.60 -20.37
CA ARG A 24 -3.70 13.68 -19.51
C ARG A 24 -4.76 14.70 -19.15
N HIS A 25 -5.79 14.85 -19.97
CA HIS A 25 -6.84 15.83 -19.80
C HIS A 25 -8.05 15.18 -19.10
N GLY A 26 -8.31 15.57 -17.86
CA GLY A 26 -9.43 15.05 -17.08
C GLY A 26 -9.03 14.72 -15.65
N LYS A 27 -9.97 14.13 -14.91
CA LYS A 27 -9.69 13.64 -13.55
C LYS A 27 -8.84 12.38 -13.60
N THR A 28 -7.84 12.31 -12.74
CA THR A 28 -6.99 11.13 -12.57
C THR A 28 -7.29 10.43 -11.26
N ALA A 29 -7.22 9.10 -11.26
CA ALA A 29 -7.48 8.30 -10.08
C ALA A 29 -6.31 7.38 -9.75
N LEU A 30 -5.96 7.28 -8.48
CA LEU A 30 -5.03 6.29 -7.96
C LEU A 30 -5.81 5.08 -7.43
N VAL A 31 -5.65 3.94 -8.10
CA VAL A 31 -6.33 2.69 -7.73
C VAL A 31 -5.32 1.71 -7.16
N THR A 32 -5.57 1.23 -5.94
CA THR A 32 -4.73 0.24 -5.26
C THR A 32 -5.51 -1.05 -4.98
N GLN A 33 -4.99 -2.15 -5.53
CA GLN A 33 -5.56 -3.47 -5.27
C GLN A 33 -5.20 -3.96 -3.86
N GLY A 34 -6.10 -4.74 -3.26
CA GLY A 34 -5.79 -5.54 -2.10
C GLY A 34 -4.82 -6.69 -2.39
N GLY A 35 -4.23 -7.24 -1.34
CA GLY A 35 -3.28 -8.34 -1.47
C GLY A 35 -2.71 -8.88 -0.16
N GLY A 36 -3.31 -8.50 0.99
CA GLY A 36 -2.75 -8.78 2.31
C GLY A 36 -1.29 -8.33 2.40
N GLN A 37 -0.40 -9.27 2.72
CA GLN A 37 1.05 -9.05 2.82
C GLN A 37 1.71 -8.59 1.51
N ARG A 38 1.15 -8.96 0.34
CA ARG A 38 1.70 -8.51 -0.95
C ARG A 38 1.53 -7.02 -1.19
N GLY A 39 0.71 -6.35 -0.37
CA GLY A 39 0.59 -4.90 -0.36
C GLY A 39 1.90 -4.17 -0.03
N ILE A 40 2.95 -4.88 0.42
CA ILE A 40 4.27 -4.29 0.69
C ILE A 40 4.87 -3.60 -0.54
N PHE A 41 4.60 -4.13 -1.75
CA PHE A 41 5.02 -3.49 -2.99
C PHE A 41 4.33 -2.13 -3.16
N THR A 42 3.00 -2.09 -3.00
CA THR A 42 2.21 -0.85 -3.05
C THR A 42 2.67 0.15 -2.01
N ALA A 43 2.97 -0.29 -0.78
CA ALA A 43 3.50 0.58 0.28
C ALA A 43 4.80 1.27 -0.16
N GLY A 44 5.72 0.53 -0.78
CA GLY A 44 6.97 1.10 -1.30
C GLY A 44 6.76 2.09 -2.45
N VAL A 45 5.82 1.82 -3.37
CA VAL A 45 5.48 2.75 -4.45
C VAL A 45 4.91 4.06 -3.89
N LEU A 46 4.00 3.98 -2.92
CA LEU A 46 3.40 5.16 -2.32
C LEU A 46 4.38 5.96 -1.45
N ASP A 47 5.29 5.29 -0.74
CA ASP A 47 6.40 5.96 -0.05
C ASP A 47 7.29 6.70 -1.06
N ALA A 48 7.60 6.10 -2.21
CA ALA A 48 8.36 6.76 -3.28
C ALA A 48 7.62 7.99 -3.85
N PHE A 49 6.29 7.93 -3.96
CA PHE A 49 5.47 9.08 -4.34
C PHE A 49 5.56 10.21 -3.30
N LEU A 50 5.46 9.90 -2.00
CA LEU A 50 5.63 10.88 -0.93
C LEU A 50 7.01 11.52 -0.95
N LEU A 51 8.07 10.72 -1.06
CA LEU A 51 9.45 11.21 -1.13
C LEU A 51 9.71 12.09 -2.35
N SER A 52 8.96 11.88 -3.43
CA SER A 52 9.05 12.67 -4.67
C SER A 52 8.06 13.85 -4.70
N ASN A 53 7.29 14.07 -3.62
CA ASN A 53 6.18 15.02 -3.58
C ASN A 53 5.22 14.88 -4.78
N PHE A 54 4.96 13.64 -5.18
CA PHE A 54 4.17 13.29 -6.35
C PHE A 54 2.76 12.89 -5.92
N ASP A 55 1.79 13.80 -6.07
CA ASP A 55 0.38 13.51 -5.83
C ASP A 55 -0.55 14.25 -6.80
N PRO A 56 -0.56 13.88 -8.10
CA PRO A 56 -1.37 14.55 -9.10
C PRO A 56 -2.82 14.06 -9.15
N PHE A 57 -3.23 13.19 -8.22
CA PHE A 57 -4.49 12.44 -8.31
C PHE A 57 -5.69 13.19 -7.73
N ASP A 58 -6.83 13.10 -8.40
CA ASP A 58 -8.10 13.69 -7.97
C ASP A 58 -8.92 12.72 -7.11
N GLU A 59 -8.81 11.42 -7.37
CA GLU A 59 -9.63 10.38 -6.74
C GLU A 59 -8.78 9.18 -6.31
N PHE A 60 -9.22 8.50 -5.25
CA PHE A 60 -8.47 7.41 -4.62
C PHE A 60 -9.39 6.22 -4.36
N TYR A 61 -9.02 5.05 -4.88
CA TYR A 61 -9.80 3.82 -4.73
C TYR A 61 -8.90 2.69 -4.21
N GLY A 62 -9.27 2.10 -3.09
CA GLY A 62 -8.49 1.04 -2.46
C GLY A 62 -9.36 -0.12 -2.01
N THR A 63 -8.82 -1.33 -2.08
CA THR A 63 -9.49 -2.54 -1.55
C THR A 63 -8.59 -3.22 -0.51
N SER A 64 -9.12 -3.54 0.67
CA SER A 64 -8.38 -4.25 1.73
C SER A 64 -7.01 -3.58 2.02
N ALA A 65 -5.90 -4.30 1.87
CA ALA A 65 -4.54 -3.77 2.05
C ALA A 65 -4.23 -2.54 1.17
N GLY A 66 -4.85 -2.43 -0.02
CA GLY A 66 -4.72 -1.25 -0.88
C GLY A 66 -5.33 0.00 -0.22
N ALA A 67 -6.51 -0.14 0.39
CA ALA A 67 -7.15 0.96 1.12
C ALA A 67 -6.28 1.45 2.29
N LEU A 68 -5.69 0.55 3.06
CA LEU A 68 -4.80 0.91 4.18
C LEU A 68 -3.53 1.63 3.73
N ASN A 69 -2.93 1.17 2.62
CA ASN A 69 -1.80 1.85 2.00
C ASN A 69 -2.18 3.26 1.51
N LEU A 70 -3.35 3.42 0.90
CA LEU A 70 -3.86 4.73 0.50
C LEU A 70 -4.12 5.65 1.69
N CYS A 71 -4.68 5.15 2.80
CA CYS A 71 -4.85 5.95 4.02
C CYS A 71 -3.50 6.50 4.50
N SER A 72 -2.48 5.65 4.55
CA SER A 72 -1.11 6.04 4.95
C SER A 72 -0.56 7.14 4.04
N TYR A 73 -0.75 7.00 2.74
CA TYR A 73 -0.31 7.95 1.72
C TYR A 73 -1.04 9.30 1.81
N LEU A 74 -2.38 9.28 1.94
CA LEU A 74 -3.21 10.48 2.07
C LEU A 74 -2.90 11.26 3.36
N CYS A 75 -2.60 10.56 4.44
CA CYS A 75 -2.17 11.16 5.71
C CYS A 75 -0.69 11.60 5.70
N ARG A 76 0.04 11.44 4.58
CA ARG A 76 1.47 11.76 4.44
C ARG A 76 2.38 11.03 5.42
N GLN A 77 2.04 9.79 5.75
CA GLN A 77 2.71 8.98 6.75
C GLN A 77 3.70 8.03 6.10
N HIS A 78 4.85 8.59 5.70
CA HIS A 78 5.94 7.84 5.12
C HIS A 78 6.35 6.67 6.03
N GLY A 79 6.39 5.46 5.46
CA GLY A 79 6.78 4.23 6.15
C GLY A 79 5.66 3.55 6.93
N MET A 80 4.49 4.18 7.10
CA MET A 80 3.37 3.59 7.86
C MET A 80 2.78 2.37 7.17
N GLY A 81 2.56 2.42 5.85
CA GLY A 81 2.05 1.28 5.10
C GLY A 81 2.98 0.06 5.19
N LYS A 82 4.29 0.30 5.15
CA LYS A 82 5.31 -0.74 5.37
C LYS A 82 5.20 -1.32 6.78
N ALA A 83 5.24 -0.47 7.81
CA ALA A 83 5.17 -0.90 9.21
C ALA A 83 3.90 -1.69 9.50
N PHE A 84 2.74 -1.22 9.02
CA PHE A 84 1.47 -1.91 9.16
C PHE A 84 1.55 -3.33 8.60
N ILE A 85 2.14 -3.49 7.41
CA ILE A 85 2.29 -4.79 6.75
C ILE A 85 3.34 -5.66 7.46
N THR A 86 4.55 -5.16 7.66
CA THR A 86 5.67 -6.00 8.13
C THR A 86 5.68 -6.25 9.64
N GLU A 87 4.92 -5.48 10.42
CA GLU A 87 4.97 -5.52 11.88
C GLU A 87 3.59 -5.84 12.47
N LEU A 88 2.56 -5.04 12.14
CA LEU A 88 1.23 -5.19 12.74
C LEU A 88 0.51 -6.42 12.18
N THR A 89 0.50 -6.59 10.87
CA THR A 89 -0.27 -7.70 10.27
C THR A 89 0.37 -9.07 10.46
N THR A 90 1.63 -9.12 10.88
CA THR A 90 2.33 -10.34 11.31
C THR A 90 2.07 -10.69 12.78
N SER A 91 1.45 -9.79 13.55
CA SER A 91 1.15 -10.01 14.96
C SER A 91 0.00 -11.00 15.13
N PRO A 92 0.07 -11.96 16.08
CA PRO A 92 -1.02 -12.89 16.36
C PRO A 92 -2.30 -12.20 16.84
N GLU A 93 -2.21 -10.97 17.35
CA GLU A 93 -3.33 -10.09 17.70
C GLU A 93 -4.10 -9.65 16.45
N PHE A 94 -3.39 -9.39 15.34
CA PHE A 94 -4.00 -9.00 14.07
C PHE A 94 -4.58 -10.19 13.32
N PHE A 95 -3.78 -11.25 13.14
CA PHE A 95 -4.24 -12.45 12.44
C PHE A 95 -3.61 -13.71 13.01
N ASN A 96 -4.42 -14.50 13.72
CA ASN A 96 -4.04 -15.83 14.15
C ASN A 96 -4.71 -16.88 13.24
N LEU A 97 -3.93 -17.45 12.32
CA LEU A 97 -4.41 -18.42 11.32
C LEU A 97 -5.13 -19.62 11.97
N PHE A 98 -4.65 -20.13 13.11
CA PHE A 98 -5.26 -21.25 13.84
C PHE A 98 -6.62 -20.88 14.47
N ARG A 99 -6.79 -19.64 14.95
CA ARG A 99 -8.08 -19.15 15.50
C ARG A 99 -9.08 -18.76 14.42
N TYR A 100 -8.59 -18.24 13.29
CA TYR A 100 -9.40 -17.92 12.12
C TYR A 100 -10.05 -19.18 11.51
N ILE A 101 -9.28 -20.27 11.34
CA ILE A 101 -9.80 -21.55 10.85
C ILE A 101 -10.82 -22.17 11.82
N ARG A 102 -10.69 -21.89 13.12
CA ARG A 102 -11.67 -22.30 14.16
C ARG A 102 -12.89 -21.36 14.29
N LYS A 103 -13.04 -20.34 13.40
CA LYS A 103 -14.07 -19.29 13.46
C LYS A 103 -14.10 -18.49 14.78
N GLN A 104 -12.98 -18.41 15.48
CA GLN A 104 -12.90 -17.85 16.83
C GLN A 104 -12.32 -16.42 16.87
N GLN A 105 -11.89 -15.86 15.73
CA GLN A 105 -11.33 -14.50 15.69
C GLN A 105 -11.58 -13.83 14.33
N TYR A 106 -12.12 -12.61 14.35
CA TYR A 106 -12.15 -11.70 13.19
C TYR A 106 -10.77 -11.05 13.00
N LEU A 107 -10.49 -10.50 11.81
CA LEU A 107 -9.28 -9.72 11.54
C LEU A 107 -9.16 -8.61 12.60
N GLY A 108 -8.05 -8.56 13.33
CA GLY A 108 -7.77 -7.62 14.42
C GLY A 108 -7.44 -6.22 13.91
N LEU A 109 -8.27 -5.69 13.00
CA LEU A 109 -8.07 -4.37 12.41
C LEU A 109 -8.23 -3.27 13.45
N GLU A 110 -9.22 -3.36 14.33
CA GLU A 110 -9.42 -2.41 15.42
C GLU A 110 -8.17 -2.30 16.31
N TRP A 111 -7.64 -3.45 16.73
CA TRP A 111 -6.41 -3.51 17.51
C TRP A 111 -5.22 -2.84 16.78
N ALA A 112 -5.08 -3.06 15.47
CA ALA A 112 -4.01 -2.42 14.71
C ALA A 112 -4.22 -0.92 14.55
N LEU A 113 -5.46 -0.45 14.38
CA LEU A 113 -5.80 0.97 14.31
C LEU A 113 -5.63 1.70 15.65
N GLU A 114 -5.89 1.03 16.77
CA GLU A 114 -5.52 1.54 18.10
C GLU A 114 -4.00 1.59 18.26
N ARG A 115 -3.30 0.51 17.87
CA ARG A 115 -1.84 0.41 18.05
C ARG A 115 -1.06 1.49 17.30
N ILE A 116 -1.53 1.91 16.12
CA ILE A 116 -0.84 2.95 15.35
C ILE A 116 -0.90 4.34 16.01
N GLN A 117 -1.85 4.58 16.92
CA GLN A 117 -1.92 5.82 17.71
C GLN A 117 -0.84 5.88 18.80
N ASP A 118 -0.28 4.74 19.18
CA ASP A 118 0.76 4.63 20.20
C ASP A 118 2.18 4.65 19.61
N PHE A 119 3.19 4.85 20.46
CA PHE A 119 4.59 4.66 20.09
C PHE A 119 4.84 3.19 19.69
N PRO A 120 5.61 2.90 18.61
CA PRO A 120 6.47 3.79 17.84
C PRO A 120 5.84 4.46 16.61
N TYR A 121 4.58 4.17 16.29
CA TYR A 121 3.97 4.51 15.00
C TYR A 121 3.40 5.93 14.96
N LYS A 122 2.98 6.47 16.12
CA LYS A 122 2.56 7.88 16.35
C LYS A 122 1.85 8.53 15.15
N LEU A 123 0.70 7.95 14.82
CA LEU A 123 -0.31 8.60 13.98
C LEU A 123 -0.83 9.89 14.63
#